data_AF-A0A165MK13-F1
#
_entry.id   AF-A0A165MK13-F1
#
_cell.length_a   1.000
_cell.length_b   1.000
_cell.length_c   1.000
_cell.angle_alpha   90.00
_cell.angle_beta   90.00
_cell.angle_gamma   90.00
#
_symmetry.space_group_name_H-M   'P 1'
#
loop_
_entity.id
_entity.type
_entity.pdbx_description
1 polymer ?
#
loop_
_entity_poly.entity_id
_entity_poly.type
_entity_poly.pdbx_seq_one_letter_code
_entity_poly.pdbx_strand_id
1 'polypeptide(L)'
;MSIAARAKAMAASFGSAAQPSWCPECLRTVAFGMSEDNSVILELRTQCHDFWNACMAIAAAPRSPEDLRVLQSTFTRRARACKKKHADRSATRVSLQNMCNVFFDALFECVTAGMSFGERAVGARTKPGQRFNKPGYWPTSIAELFPRGEKESVESYVFWCCQLFSTIPLYALRAFLRIARPIVFPLLMEEPRRAKLMWVLTEMLEPGIVVEWPAGVAPCTKPEGWQLQPWMANPPRRRKCSVCAAVFLSDILSGPDIGLGDRIYFTKGYERPLLTAVLAAFARMQKTGDVVADKPYAMLAGYADVLHALLGLPPLDLPERVRVELPEEDHNQTIPFLIYGYLARSMTLRTCSNPECGLQEKFHGENRAFQLCGSCKMVRYCSKVCQKRHWKMNLPAWGAKGLKNEGPAPHKVACAIICQVLAKVPLRKDSYAFERDMTAAVVAGEISGDDMWTLCSIVMVDPVLAKLSQTTMLRMLLRGARDDDLTKMDWKKACETKFNTDIECTTSEWQERLVANGAVDPNDPTKKPTTKDLLLAGF
;
A
#
# COMPACT_ATOMS: atom_id res chain seq x y z
N MET A 1 -34.08 18.33 12.69
CA MET A 1 -32.68 18.78 12.74
C MET A 1 -31.88 18.03 11.70
N SER A 2 -31.28 18.74 10.74
CA SER A 2 -30.42 18.18 9.70
C SER A 2 -29.20 17.47 10.29
N ILE A 3 -28.54 16.61 9.50
CA ILE A 3 -27.32 15.93 9.94
C ILE A 3 -26.20 16.93 10.23
N ALA A 4 -26.05 17.98 9.41
CA ALA A 4 -25.08 19.05 9.64
C ALA A 4 -25.34 19.82 10.93
N ALA A 5 -26.60 20.16 11.25
CA ALA A 5 -26.92 20.81 12.52
C ALA A 5 -26.59 19.91 13.73
N ARG A 6 -26.77 18.59 13.62
CA ARG A 6 -26.37 17.63 14.66
C ARG A 6 -24.85 17.57 14.82
N ALA A 7 -24.11 17.51 13.71
CA ALA A 7 -22.65 17.49 13.72
C ALA A 7 -22.06 18.78 14.34
N LYS A 8 -22.62 19.95 13.99
CA LYS A 8 -22.25 21.25 14.61
C LYS A 8 -22.53 21.25 16.12
N ALA A 9 -23.68 20.74 16.55
CA ALA A 9 -24.00 20.62 17.98
C ALA A 9 -23.07 19.64 18.73
N MET A 10 -22.64 18.56 18.08
CA MET A 10 -21.62 17.65 18.63
C MET A 10 -20.28 18.36 18.76
N ALA A 11 -19.81 19.03 17.72
CA ALA A 11 -18.58 19.81 17.77
C ALA A 11 -18.61 20.86 18.88
N ALA A 12 -19.70 21.60 19.03
CA ALA A 12 -19.86 22.60 20.09
C ALA A 12 -19.89 22.00 21.52
N SER A 13 -20.30 20.73 21.65
CA SER A 13 -20.29 20.01 22.93
C SER A 13 -19.04 19.16 23.14
N PHE A 14 -18.07 19.24 22.23
CA PHE A 14 -16.78 18.58 22.36
C PHE A 14 -16.04 19.15 23.56
N GLY A 15 -15.97 18.35 24.63
CA GLY A 15 -15.19 18.69 25.82
C GLY A 15 -13.75 18.23 25.65
N SER A 16 -13.48 16.97 25.97
CA SER A 16 -12.16 16.36 25.87
C SER A 16 -12.16 15.18 24.92
N ALA A 17 -11.08 15.04 24.15
CA ALA A 17 -10.82 13.83 23.37
C ALA A 17 -10.78 12.58 24.27
N ALA A 18 -10.26 12.70 25.49
CA ALA A 18 -10.18 11.60 26.44
C ALA A 18 -11.55 11.25 27.06
N GLN A 19 -12.49 12.19 27.13
CA GLN A 19 -13.81 11.96 27.71
C GLN A 19 -14.90 12.59 26.83
N PRO A 20 -15.15 12.03 25.63
CA PRO A 20 -16.18 12.56 24.74
C PRO A 20 -17.56 12.49 25.40
N SER A 21 -18.31 13.57 25.27
CA SER A 21 -19.61 13.75 25.92
C SER A 21 -20.80 13.33 25.04
N TRP A 22 -20.56 12.95 23.78
CA TRP A 22 -21.61 12.71 22.80
C TRP A 22 -22.39 11.43 23.08
N CYS A 23 -23.67 11.42 22.68
CA CYS A 23 -24.48 10.22 22.71
C CYS A 23 -24.09 9.29 21.54
N PRO A 24 -23.77 8.00 21.79
CA PRO A 24 -23.44 7.04 20.74
C PRO A 24 -24.52 6.91 19.66
N GLU A 25 -25.79 6.90 20.04
CA GLU A 25 -26.91 6.80 19.08
C GLU A 25 -27.06 8.06 18.22
N CYS A 26 -26.78 9.23 18.78
CA CYS A 26 -26.72 10.47 17.98
C CYS A 26 -25.56 10.41 16.99
N LEU A 27 -24.36 9.96 17.40
CA LEU A 27 -23.21 9.87 16.50
C LEU A 27 -23.48 8.86 15.38
N ARG A 28 -24.04 7.69 15.71
CA ARG A 28 -24.48 6.69 14.74
C ARG A 28 -25.51 7.24 13.75
N THR A 29 -26.39 8.14 14.19
CA THR A 29 -27.32 8.84 13.27
C THR A 29 -26.57 9.66 12.23
N VAL A 30 -25.51 10.35 12.65
CA VAL A 30 -24.68 11.16 11.75
C VAL A 30 -23.94 10.24 10.77
N ALA A 31 -23.34 9.16 11.26
CA ALA A 31 -22.67 8.16 10.43
C ALA A 31 -23.62 7.53 9.39
N PHE A 32 -24.81 7.09 9.82
CA PHE A 32 -25.84 6.55 8.90
C PHE A 32 -26.32 7.60 7.89
N GLY A 33 -26.50 8.85 8.30
CA GLY A 33 -26.85 9.93 7.37
C GLY A 33 -25.79 10.14 6.28
N MET A 34 -24.51 9.96 6.61
CA MET A 34 -23.42 10.02 5.63
C MET A 34 -23.41 8.82 4.68
N SER A 35 -23.80 7.62 5.13
CA SER A 35 -23.80 6.43 4.27
C SER A 35 -24.92 6.45 3.24
N GLU A 36 -26.04 7.10 3.55
CA GLU A 36 -27.20 7.21 2.65
C GLU A 36 -27.05 8.34 1.62
N ASP A 37 -26.35 9.42 1.97
CA ASP A 37 -26.29 10.63 1.13
C ASP A 37 -24.88 11.27 1.08
N ASN A 38 -24.24 11.18 -0.09
CA ASN A 38 -22.93 11.80 -0.34
C ASN A 38 -22.94 13.33 -0.24
N SER A 39 -24.10 13.98 -0.43
CA SER A 39 -24.23 15.44 -0.29
C SER A 39 -24.06 15.89 1.16
N VAL A 40 -24.50 15.06 2.12
CA VAL A 40 -24.27 15.28 3.56
C VAL A 40 -22.78 15.25 3.88
N ILE A 41 -22.02 14.31 3.30
CA ILE A 41 -20.57 14.25 3.48
C ILE A 41 -19.91 15.54 2.98
N LEU A 42 -20.34 16.04 1.81
CA LEU A 42 -19.82 17.27 1.21
C LEU A 42 -20.13 18.50 2.08
N GLU A 43 -21.36 18.62 2.59
CA GLU A 43 -21.77 19.68 3.52
C GLU A 43 -20.93 19.64 4.80
N LEU A 44 -20.77 18.47 5.41
CA LEU A 44 -19.97 18.33 6.63
C LEU A 44 -18.49 18.66 6.40
N ARG A 45 -17.90 18.23 5.27
CA ARG A 45 -16.50 18.56 4.94
C ARG A 45 -16.26 20.05 4.75
N THR A 46 -17.27 20.81 4.33
CA THR A 46 -17.13 22.24 4.02
C THR A 46 -17.54 23.14 5.18
N GLN A 47 -18.48 22.69 6.03
CA GLN A 47 -19.06 23.53 7.07
C GLN A 47 -18.81 23.06 8.51
N CYS A 48 -18.27 21.85 8.70
CA CYS A 48 -18.16 21.22 10.02
C CYS A 48 -16.73 20.72 10.30
N HIS A 49 -15.71 21.55 10.05
CA HIS A 49 -14.31 21.19 10.30
C HIS A 49 -14.08 20.78 11.77
N ASP A 50 -14.67 21.50 12.72
CA ASP A 50 -14.53 21.19 14.15
C ASP A 50 -15.10 19.81 14.52
N PHE A 51 -16.16 19.37 13.85
CA PHE A 51 -16.70 18.02 14.04
C PHE A 51 -15.69 16.96 13.60
N TRP A 52 -15.05 17.16 12.45
CA TRP A 52 -14.03 16.22 11.95
C TRP A 52 -12.78 16.22 12.81
N ASN A 53 -12.30 17.41 13.21
CA ASN A 53 -11.17 17.56 14.10
C ASN A 53 -11.44 16.88 15.46
N ALA A 54 -12.64 17.05 16.01
CA ALA A 54 -13.07 16.33 17.21
C ALA A 54 -13.09 14.80 16.98
N CYS A 55 -13.61 14.32 15.84
CA CYS A 55 -13.60 12.89 15.53
C CYS A 55 -12.17 12.32 15.49
N MET A 56 -11.26 13.01 14.81
CA MET A 56 -9.85 12.62 14.75
C MET A 56 -9.17 12.68 16.12
N ALA A 57 -9.43 13.72 16.90
CA ALA A 57 -8.86 13.84 18.25
C ALA A 57 -9.32 12.70 19.16
N ILE A 58 -10.61 12.34 19.13
CA ILE A 58 -11.16 11.22 19.90
C ILE A 58 -10.57 9.88 19.44
N ALA A 59 -10.47 9.66 18.12
CA ALA A 59 -9.92 8.43 17.54
C ALA A 59 -8.42 8.27 17.84
N ALA A 60 -7.66 9.37 17.86
CA ALA A 60 -6.23 9.38 18.14
C ALA A 60 -5.91 9.39 19.66
N ALA A 61 -6.91 9.50 20.55
CA ALA A 61 -6.67 9.48 21.98
C ALA A 61 -6.27 8.06 22.46
N PRO A 62 -5.10 7.87 23.09
CA PRO A 62 -4.69 6.60 23.70
C PRO A 62 -5.69 6.17 24.75
N ARG A 63 -5.88 4.85 24.87
CA ARG A 63 -6.83 4.24 25.81
C ARG A 63 -6.22 3.07 26.53
N SER A 64 -6.50 3.00 27.83
CA SER A 64 -6.38 1.78 28.61
C SER A 64 -7.72 1.01 28.63
N PRO A 65 -7.71 -0.28 28.99
CA PRO A 65 -8.95 -1.02 29.26
C PRO A 65 -9.84 -0.34 30.31
N GLU A 66 -9.25 0.32 31.32
CA GLU A 66 -10.02 1.04 32.35
C GLU A 66 -10.73 2.26 31.77
N ASP A 67 -10.08 3.02 30.89
CA ASP A 67 -10.72 4.13 30.19
C ASP A 67 -11.96 3.65 29.41
N LEU A 68 -11.87 2.48 28.77
CA LEU A 68 -13.00 1.92 28.03
C LEU A 68 -14.18 1.56 28.95
N ARG A 69 -13.93 1.08 30.17
CA ARG A 69 -14.99 0.81 31.17
C ARG A 69 -15.67 2.10 31.65
N VAL A 70 -14.88 3.15 31.89
CA VAL A 70 -15.40 4.48 32.26
C VAL A 70 -16.22 5.08 31.12
N LEU A 71 -15.74 4.98 29.88
CA LEU A 71 -16.46 5.43 28.69
C LEU A 71 -17.75 4.64 28.47
N GLN A 72 -17.72 3.32 28.62
CA GLN A 72 -18.90 2.46 28.54
C GLN A 72 -20.01 2.92 29.50
N SER A 73 -19.67 3.20 30.75
CA SER A 73 -20.61 3.72 31.76
C SER A 73 -21.14 5.11 31.38
N THR A 74 -20.25 6.00 30.92
CA THR A 74 -20.60 7.36 30.51
C THR A 74 -21.53 7.37 29.31
N PHE A 75 -21.22 6.60 28.27
CA PHE A 75 -22.02 6.48 27.06
C PHE A 75 -23.38 5.84 27.32
N THR A 76 -23.45 4.83 28.18
CA THR A 76 -24.73 4.23 28.59
C THR A 76 -25.64 5.27 29.25
N ARG A 77 -25.08 6.08 30.17
CA ARG A 77 -25.83 7.16 30.83
C ARG A 77 -26.30 8.21 29.81
N ARG A 78 -25.45 8.60 28.86
CA ARG A 78 -25.79 9.59 27.81
C ARG A 78 -26.88 9.06 26.88
N ALA A 79 -26.80 7.80 26.44
CA ALA A 79 -27.82 7.17 25.61
C ALA A 79 -29.19 7.15 26.32
N ARG A 80 -29.22 6.77 27.61
CA ARG A 80 -30.44 6.81 28.44
C ARG A 80 -31.03 8.22 28.56
N ALA A 81 -30.20 9.23 28.81
CA ALA A 81 -30.64 10.62 28.89
C ALA A 81 -31.21 11.14 27.57
N CYS A 82 -30.72 10.60 26.44
CA CYS A 82 -31.15 10.99 25.10
C CYS A 82 -32.38 10.20 24.59
N LYS A 83 -32.90 9.22 25.36
CA LYS A 83 -33.97 8.27 24.94
C LYS A 83 -35.20 8.94 24.33
N LYS A 84 -35.63 10.10 24.85
CA LYS A 84 -36.77 10.86 24.29
C LYS A 84 -36.55 11.32 22.85
N LYS A 85 -35.29 11.57 22.43
CA LYS A 85 -34.93 12.00 21.07
C LYS A 85 -34.72 10.82 20.10
N HIS A 86 -34.76 9.59 20.60
CA HIS A 86 -34.52 8.36 19.83
C HIS A 86 -35.75 7.44 19.76
N ALA A 87 -36.86 7.79 20.42
CA ALA A 87 -38.03 6.95 20.59
C ALA A 87 -38.62 6.42 19.26
N ASP A 88 -38.58 7.23 18.21
CA ASP A 88 -39.17 6.89 16.90
C ASP A 88 -38.32 5.95 16.05
N ARG A 89 -37.13 5.54 16.53
CA ARG A 89 -36.14 4.79 15.73
C ARG A 89 -35.99 3.33 16.16
N SER A 90 -37.12 2.65 16.29
CA SER A 90 -37.20 1.25 16.74
C SER A 90 -36.34 0.29 15.93
N ALA A 91 -36.12 0.55 14.64
CA ALA A 91 -35.39 -0.33 13.71
C ALA A 91 -33.88 -0.49 14.01
N THR A 92 -33.30 0.28 14.92
CA THR A 92 -31.84 0.28 15.17
C THR A 92 -31.46 0.23 16.65
N ARG A 93 -32.31 -0.35 17.50
CA ARG A 93 -31.98 -0.49 18.93
C ARG A 93 -30.72 -1.33 19.10
N VAL A 94 -29.70 -0.73 19.70
CA VAL A 94 -28.47 -1.42 20.06
C VAL A 94 -28.48 -1.77 21.54
N SER A 95 -27.87 -2.89 21.91
CA SER A 95 -27.72 -3.27 23.32
C SER A 95 -26.95 -2.19 24.08
N LEU A 96 -27.50 -1.78 25.23
CA LEU A 96 -26.84 -0.84 26.15
C LEU A 96 -25.50 -1.37 26.68
N GLN A 97 -25.28 -2.68 26.66
CA GLN A 97 -24.04 -3.30 27.16
C GLN A 97 -22.82 -2.96 26.29
N ASN A 98 -22.99 -2.54 25.03
CA ASN A 98 -21.90 -2.33 24.07
C ASN A 98 -21.82 -0.88 23.54
N MET A 99 -22.32 0.10 24.29
CA MET A 99 -22.37 1.50 23.87
C MET A 99 -21.00 2.12 23.53
N CYS A 100 -19.91 1.65 24.14
CA CYS A 100 -18.54 2.03 23.77
C CYS A 100 -18.19 1.56 22.36
N ASN A 101 -18.45 0.29 22.05
CA ASN A 101 -18.23 -0.25 20.70
C ASN A 101 -19.09 0.47 19.66
N VAL A 102 -20.37 0.73 19.96
CA VAL A 102 -21.27 1.50 19.08
C VAL A 102 -20.74 2.90 18.81
N PHE A 103 -20.22 3.55 19.84
CA PHE A 103 -19.66 4.88 19.72
C PHE A 103 -18.45 4.89 18.77
N PHE A 104 -17.47 4.03 19.03
CA PHE A 104 -16.23 4.01 18.24
C PHE A 104 -16.46 3.46 16.83
N ASP A 105 -17.39 2.52 16.63
CA ASP A 105 -17.81 2.08 15.30
C ASP A 105 -18.37 3.26 14.50
N ALA A 106 -19.35 3.99 15.05
CA ALA A 106 -19.92 5.17 14.40
C ALA A 106 -18.89 6.29 14.18
N LEU A 107 -17.94 6.47 15.12
CA LEU A 107 -16.83 7.42 14.99
C LEU A 107 -15.95 7.08 13.78
N PHE A 108 -15.52 5.83 13.68
CA PHE A 108 -14.69 5.37 12.58
C PHE A 108 -15.45 5.30 11.25
N GLU A 109 -16.77 5.08 11.28
CA GLU A 109 -17.62 5.21 10.09
C GLU A 109 -17.62 6.65 9.59
N CYS A 110 -17.82 7.63 10.48
CA CYS A 110 -17.70 9.04 10.14
C CYS A 110 -16.33 9.32 9.51
N VAL A 111 -15.25 8.96 10.19
CA VAL A 111 -13.86 9.18 9.73
C VAL A 111 -13.60 8.53 8.36
N THR A 112 -14.03 7.27 8.18
CA THR A 112 -13.89 6.55 6.91
C THR A 112 -14.68 7.23 5.80
N ALA A 113 -15.91 7.66 6.07
CA ALA A 113 -16.74 8.36 5.10
C ALA A 113 -16.16 9.73 4.73
N GLY A 114 -15.72 10.49 5.73
CA GLY A 114 -15.00 11.75 5.57
C GLY A 114 -13.75 11.63 4.72
N MET A 115 -13.07 10.47 4.70
CA MET A 115 -11.88 10.23 3.88
C MET A 115 -12.14 9.62 2.50
N SER A 116 -13.14 8.73 2.38
CA SER A 116 -13.21 7.78 1.26
C SER A 116 -14.41 7.95 0.33
N PHE A 117 -15.53 8.53 0.79
CA PHE A 117 -16.78 8.56 0.03
C PHE A 117 -17.18 9.95 -0.47
N GLY A 118 -18.05 9.99 -1.48
CA GLY A 118 -18.56 11.21 -2.10
C GLY A 118 -17.52 12.00 -2.91
N GLU A 119 -18.01 13.05 -3.56
CA GLU A 119 -17.14 13.97 -4.27
C GLU A 119 -16.14 14.63 -3.31
N ARG A 120 -14.94 14.92 -3.82
CA ARG A 120 -13.86 15.56 -3.04
C ARG A 120 -13.40 14.75 -1.82
N ALA A 121 -13.67 13.43 -1.80
CA ALA A 121 -13.05 12.51 -0.85
C ALA A 121 -11.54 12.76 -0.76
N VAL A 122 -10.99 12.67 0.46
CA VAL A 122 -9.57 12.93 0.72
C VAL A 122 -8.70 12.03 -0.15
N GLY A 123 -9.03 10.74 -0.22
CA GLY A 123 -8.32 9.78 -1.08
C GLY A 123 -8.36 10.13 -2.58
N ALA A 124 -9.43 10.79 -3.04
CA ALA A 124 -9.55 11.26 -4.43
C ALA A 124 -8.73 12.54 -4.68
N ARG A 125 -8.50 13.35 -3.65
CA ARG A 125 -7.65 14.56 -3.68
C ARG A 125 -6.17 14.29 -3.48
N THR A 126 -5.81 13.14 -2.90
CA THR A 126 -4.40 12.74 -2.73
C THR A 126 -3.86 11.94 -3.91
N LYS A 127 -4.40 12.14 -5.11
CA LYS A 127 -3.84 11.57 -6.34
C LYS A 127 -2.55 12.33 -6.70
N PRO A 128 -1.59 11.69 -7.38
CA PRO A 128 -0.35 12.34 -7.79
C PRO A 128 -0.63 13.64 -8.57
N GLY A 129 0.04 14.74 -8.19
CA GLY A 129 -0.13 16.05 -8.84
C GLY A 129 -1.41 16.79 -8.47
N GLN A 130 -2.16 16.30 -7.49
CA GLN A 130 -3.27 17.02 -6.88
C GLN A 130 -2.83 17.64 -5.55
N ARG A 131 -3.32 18.84 -5.25
CA ARG A 131 -3.09 19.47 -3.96
C ARG A 131 -3.84 18.68 -2.89
N PHE A 132 -3.16 18.39 -1.79
CA PHE A 132 -3.79 17.76 -0.63
C PHE A 132 -4.94 18.64 -0.08
N ASN A 133 -4.62 19.90 0.22
CA ASN A 133 -5.59 20.84 0.72
C ASN A 133 -6.25 21.59 -0.45
N LYS A 134 -7.57 21.46 -0.53
CA LYS A 134 -8.41 22.31 -1.36
C LYS A 134 -9.09 23.31 -0.40
N PRO A 135 -8.95 24.64 -0.62
CA PRO A 135 -9.55 25.64 0.25
C PRO A 135 -11.03 25.34 0.52
N GLY A 136 -11.43 25.40 1.80
CA GLY A 136 -12.81 25.16 2.24
C GLY A 136 -13.21 23.69 2.39
N TYR A 137 -12.27 22.74 2.38
CA TYR A 137 -12.57 21.32 2.62
C TYR A 137 -11.67 20.72 3.69
N TRP A 138 -12.28 20.01 4.65
CA TRP A 138 -11.55 19.17 5.60
C TRP A 138 -10.97 17.90 4.92
N PRO A 139 -9.76 17.46 5.26
CA PRO A 139 -8.79 18.15 6.11
C PRO A 139 -8.08 19.28 5.35
N THR A 140 -7.74 20.33 6.08
CA THR A 140 -6.98 21.49 5.59
C THR A 140 -5.47 21.25 5.66
N SER A 141 -5.02 20.29 6.45
CA SER A 141 -3.60 19.89 6.51
C SER A 141 -3.48 18.41 6.85
N ILE A 142 -2.33 17.82 6.54
CA ILE A 142 -2.08 16.42 6.90
C ILE A 142 -2.05 16.23 8.43
N ALA A 143 -1.65 17.27 9.18
CA ALA A 143 -1.58 17.25 10.64
C ALA A 143 -2.95 17.04 11.30
N GLU A 144 -4.05 17.47 10.66
CA GLU A 144 -5.41 17.21 11.16
C GLU A 144 -5.77 15.72 11.16
N LEU A 145 -5.08 14.89 10.36
CA LEU A 145 -5.23 13.43 10.40
C LEU A 145 -4.41 12.78 11.53
N PHE A 146 -3.53 13.53 12.17
CA PHE A 146 -2.64 13.06 13.24
C PHE A 146 -2.58 14.09 14.38
N PRO A 147 -3.72 14.39 15.05
CA PRO A 147 -3.83 15.50 15.99
C PRO A 147 -2.95 15.38 17.24
N ARG A 148 -2.37 14.20 17.48
CA ARG A 148 -1.40 13.95 18.57
C ARG A 148 0.03 13.72 18.07
N GLY A 149 0.31 14.12 16.84
CA GLY A 149 1.53 13.74 16.13
C GLY A 149 1.40 12.36 15.49
N GLU A 150 2.26 12.11 14.51
CA GLU A 150 2.16 10.96 13.60
C GLU A 150 2.25 9.63 14.35
N LYS A 151 3.25 9.48 15.24
CA LYS A 151 3.52 8.25 15.99
C LYS A 151 2.37 7.86 16.92
N GLU A 152 1.98 8.75 17.82
CA GLU A 152 0.91 8.48 18.81
C GLU A 152 -0.45 8.24 18.16
N SER A 153 -0.76 8.99 17.09
CA SER A 153 -2.02 8.82 16.36
C SER A 153 -2.08 7.46 15.67
N VAL A 154 -1.02 7.06 14.96
CA VAL A 154 -0.97 5.73 14.29
C VAL A 154 -1.02 4.60 15.31
N GLU A 155 -0.33 4.73 16.44
CA GLU A 155 -0.43 3.75 17.53
C GLU A 155 -1.86 3.60 18.04
N SER A 156 -2.58 4.70 18.24
CA SER A 156 -3.97 4.69 18.64
C SER A 156 -4.88 4.05 17.58
N TYR A 157 -4.64 4.31 16.30
CA TYR A 157 -5.40 3.67 15.22
C TYR A 157 -5.19 2.15 15.17
N VAL A 158 -3.95 1.67 15.38
CA VAL A 158 -3.66 0.24 15.50
C VAL A 158 -4.32 -0.36 16.75
N PHE A 159 -4.30 0.36 17.88
CA PHE A 159 -4.99 -0.07 19.10
C PHE A 159 -6.49 -0.32 18.84
N TRP A 160 -7.16 0.57 18.11
CA TRP A 160 -8.59 0.40 17.78
C TRP A 160 -8.86 -0.77 16.85
N CYS A 161 -7.94 -1.08 15.93
CA CYS A 161 -8.01 -2.30 15.14
C CYS A 161 -7.93 -3.56 16.02
N CYS A 162 -7.15 -3.51 17.12
CA CYS A 162 -7.01 -4.63 18.05
C CYS A 162 -8.25 -4.90 18.91
N GLN A 163 -9.19 -3.96 18.98
CA GLN A 163 -10.41 -4.14 19.77
C GLN A 163 -11.44 -5.07 19.11
N LEU A 164 -11.29 -5.36 17.81
CA LEU A 164 -12.11 -6.33 17.07
C LEU A 164 -13.64 -6.20 17.28
N PHE A 165 -14.15 -4.98 17.49
CA PHE A 165 -15.59 -4.74 17.62
C PHE A 165 -16.29 -4.54 16.27
N SER A 166 -15.54 -4.14 15.23
CA SER A 166 -16.02 -4.02 13.85
C SER A 166 -14.87 -4.03 12.84
N THR A 167 -15.19 -4.03 11.54
CA THR A 167 -14.22 -3.88 10.44
C THR A 167 -13.77 -2.45 10.20
N ILE A 168 -14.48 -1.46 10.76
CA ILE A 168 -14.35 -0.06 10.35
C ILE A 168 -13.02 0.57 10.78
N PRO A 169 -12.44 0.29 11.98
CA PRO A 169 -11.10 0.77 12.32
C PRO A 169 -10.02 0.37 11.30
N LEU A 170 -10.07 -0.86 10.76
CA LEU A 170 -9.13 -1.30 9.73
C LEU A 170 -9.37 -0.57 8.39
N TYR A 171 -10.62 -0.28 8.02
CA TYR A 171 -10.92 0.57 6.86
C TYR A 171 -10.43 2.01 7.03
N ALA A 172 -10.52 2.56 8.24
CA ALA A 172 -9.95 3.88 8.53
C ALA A 172 -8.43 3.86 8.43
N LEU A 173 -7.76 2.85 9.02
CA LEU A 173 -6.31 2.67 8.90
C LEU A 173 -5.85 2.49 7.45
N ARG A 174 -6.62 1.73 6.66
CA ARG A 174 -6.44 1.60 5.22
C ARG A 174 -6.52 2.96 4.52
N ALA A 175 -7.51 3.78 4.84
CA ALA A 175 -7.65 5.11 4.25
C ALA A 175 -6.47 6.02 4.63
N PHE A 176 -6.02 6.00 5.90
CA PHE A 176 -4.81 6.71 6.32
C PHE A 176 -3.57 6.23 5.56
N LEU A 177 -3.42 4.91 5.36
CA LEU A 177 -2.33 4.35 4.56
C LEU A 177 -2.39 4.86 3.12
N ARG A 178 -3.55 4.87 2.46
CA ARG A 178 -3.65 5.37 1.08
C ARG A 178 -3.39 6.88 0.97
N ILE A 179 -3.86 7.67 1.93
CA ILE A 179 -3.73 9.13 1.94
C ILE A 179 -2.31 9.56 2.31
N ALA A 180 -1.71 8.87 3.28
CA ALA A 180 -0.51 9.30 3.98
C ALA A 180 0.55 8.19 4.08
N ARG A 181 0.61 7.25 3.12
CA ARG A 181 1.50 6.07 3.15
C ARG A 181 2.91 6.36 3.68
N PRO A 182 3.62 7.39 3.20
CA PRO A 182 5.00 7.57 3.64
C PRO A 182 5.17 8.05 5.10
N ILE A 183 4.07 8.39 5.80
CA ILE A 183 4.04 8.58 7.26
C ILE A 183 3.60 7.27 7.92
N VAL A 184 2.46 6.75 7.48
CA VAL A 184 1.77 5.66 8.17
C VAL A 184 2.52 4.34 8.02
N PHE A 185 3.00 4.02 6.82
CA PHE A 185 3.64 2.73 6.55
C PHE A 185 4.91 2.52 7.36
N PRO A 186 5.90 3.45 7.42
CA PRO A 186 7.07 3.28 8.28
C PRO A 186 6.70 3.05 9.76
N LEU A 187 5.71 3.79 10.28
CA LEU A 187 5.26 3.64 11.66
C LEU A 187 4.54 2.31 11.92
N LEU A 188 3.85 1.74 10.90
CA LEU A 188 3.27 0.40 10.96
C LEU A 188 4.33 -0.71 10.90
N MET A 189 5.49 -0.42 10.31
CA MET A 189 6.61 -1.36 10.23
C MET A 189 7.38 -1.52 11.55
N GLU A 190 7.26 -0.55 12.46
CA GLU A 190 7.89 -0.58 13.77
C GLU A 190 7.20 -1.57 14.71
N GLU A 191 7.98 -2.37 15.45
CA GLU A 191 7.45 -3.19 16.54
C GLU A 191 7.09 -2.30 17.75
N PRO A 192 6.03 -2.62 18.53
CA PRO A 192 5.17 -3.80 18.41
C PRO A 192 3.99 -3.61 17.43
N ARG A 193 3.86 -2.46 16.76
CA ARG A 193 2.68 -2.14 15.92
C ARG A 193 2.52 -3.11 14.76
N ARG A 194 3.62 -3.51 14.13
CA ARG A 194 3.62 -4.52 13.07
C ARG A 194 3.06 -5.84 13.57
N ALA A 195 3.59 -6.39 14.68
CA ALA A 195 3.07 -7.61 15.30
C ALA A 195 1.56 -7.52 15.61
N LYS A 196 1.12 -6.41 16.22
CA LYS A 196 -0.30 -6.18 16.55
C LYS A 196 -1.18 -6.15 15.30
N LEU A 197 -0.73 -5.50 14.22
CA LEU A 197 -1.47 -5.47 12.97
C LEU A 197 -1.52 -6.85 12.30
N MET A 198 -0.46 -7.65 12.37
CA MET A 198 -0.47 -9.05 11.91
C MET A 198 -1.49 -9.88 12.67
N TRP A 199 -1.54 -9.73 14.00
CA TRP A 199 -2.57 -10.35 14.82
C TRP A 199 -3.99 -9.96 14.41
N VAL A 200 -4.24 -8.66 14.18
CA VAL A 200 -5.55 -8.19 13.68
C VAL A 200 -5.90 -8.83 12.35
N LEU A 201 -4.97 -8.85 11.39
CA LEU A 201 -5.21 -9.42 10.07
C LEU A 201 -5.51 -10.92 10.15
N THR A 202 -4.76 -11.67 10.95
CA THR A 202 -5.02 -13.10 11.21
C THR A 202 -6.42 -13.32 11.80
N GLU A 203 -6.81 -12.58 12.83
CA GLU A 203 -8.13 -12.70 13.46
C GLU A 203 -9.28 -12.23 12.55
N MET A 204 -9.05 -11.24 11.68
CA MET A 204 -10.05 -10.79 10.71
C MET A 204 -10.19 -11.74 9.52
N LEU A 205 -9.11 -12.42 9.12
CA LEU A 205 -9.13 -13.45 8.09
C LEU A 205 -9.86 -14.70 8.59
N GLU A 206 -9.44 -15.22 9.74
CA GLU A 206 -10.02 -16.39 10.38
C GLU A 206 -10.02 -16.22 11.92
N PRO A 207 -11.15 -15.82 12.52
CA PRO A 207 -11.25 -15.56 13.95
C PRO A 207 -10.94 -16.79 14.81
N GLY A 208 -10.00 -16.67 15.74
CA GLY A 208 -9.62 -17.75 16.66
C GLY A 208 -8.79 -18.87 16.04
N ILE A 209 -8.22 -18.67 14.85
CA ILE A 209 -7.30 -19.63 14.27
C ILE A 209 -6.06 -19.83 15.16
N VAL A 210 -5.68 -21.09 15.35
CA VAL A 210 -4.44 -21.42 16.07
C VAL A 210 -3.28 -21.31 15.08
N VAL A 211 -2.34 -20.41 15.37
CA VAL A 211 -1.14 -20.19 14.56
C VAL A 211 0.08 -20.05 15.46
N GLU A 212 1.23 -20.43 14.94
CA GLU A 212 2.52 -20.26 15.60
C GLU A 212 3.04 -18.83 15.38
N TRP A 213 3.14 -18.07 16.46
CA TRP A 213 3.68 -16.71 16.41
C TRP A 213 5.20 -16.73 16.57
N PRO A 214 5.95 -15.79 15.95
CA PRO A 214 7.41 -15.79 15.99
C PRO A 214 7.99 -15.68 17.40
N ALA A 215 7.30 -14.98 18.30
CA ALA A 215 7.67 -14.84 19.70
C ALA A 215 7.11 -15.97 20.59
N GLY A 216 6.52 -17.02 20.01
CA GLY A 216 5.81 -18.10 20.72
C GLY A 216 4.47 -17.69 21.34
N VAL A 217 4.16 -16.39 21.39
CA VAL A 217 2.92 -15.83 21.96
C VAL A 217 2.25 -14.87 20.99
N ALA A 218 0.92 -14.81 21.04
CA ALA A 218 0.14 -13.88 20.23
C ALA A 218 0.48 -12.42 20.60
N PRO A 219 0.69 -11.52 19.61
CA PRO A 219 1.03 -10.11 19.86
C PRO A 219 -0.02 -9.31 20.63
N CYS A 220 -1.27 -9.79 20.66
CA CYS A 220 -2.38 -9.20 21.40
C CYS A 220 -3.24 -10.31 22.00
N THR A 221 -3.93 -9.96 23.08
CA THR A 221 -5.05 -10.75 23.61
C THR A 221 -6.35 -10.13 23.12
N LYS A 222 -7.38 -10.97 22.94
CA LYS A 222 -8.74 -10.48 22.71
C LYS A 222 -9.18 -9.60 23.89
N PRO A 223 -9.95 -8.53 23.66
CA PRO A 223 -10.49 -7.73 24.75
C PRO A 223 -11.28 -8.57 25.74
N GLU A 224 -11.30 -8.14 27.01
CA GLU A 224 -12.08 -8.79 28.06
C GLU A 224 -13.56 -8.90 27.65
N GLY A 225 -14.14 -10.09 27.79
CA GLY A 225 -15.53 -10.34 27.41
C GLY A 225 -15.79 -10.33 25.89
N TRP A 226 -14.75 -10.32 25.05
CA TRP A 226 -14.92 -10.43 23.62
C TRP A 226 -15.63 -11.74 23.26
N GLN A 227 -16.63 -11.63 22.40
CA GLN A 227 -17.36 -12.76 21.84
C GLN A 227 -17.30 -12.69 20.33
N LEU A 228 -17.29 -13.86 19.68
CA LEU A 228 -17.33 -13.94 18.23
C LEU A 228 -18.62 -13.30 17.73
N GLN A 229 -18.48 -12.13 17.09
CA GLN A 229 -19.63 -11.35 16.66
C GLN A 229 -20.27 -11.97 15.40
N PRO A 230 -21.59 -11.80 15.19
CA PRO A 230 -22.27 -12.32 14.00
C PRO A 230 -21.64 -11.86 12.68
N TRP A 231 -21.08 -10.64 12.62
CA TRP A 231 -20.40 -10.14 11.42
C TRP A 231 -19.06 -10.83 11.10
N MET A 232 -18.47 -11.54 12.08
CA MET A 232 -17.28 -12.40 11.93
C MET A 232 -17.66 -13.87 11.75
N ALA A 233 -18.67 -14.35 12.49
CA ALA A 233 -19.11 -15.75 12.49
C ALA A 233 -19.92 -16.13 11.26
N ASN A 234 -20.90 -15.28 10.91
CA ASN A 234 -21.93 -15.67 9.95
C ASN A 234 -21.29 -15.93 8.59
N PRO A 235 -21.71 -17.00 7.90
CA PRO A 235 -21.40 -17.19 6.51
C PRO A 235 -22.51 -16.54 5.65
N PRO A 236 -22.39 -15.27 5.22
CA PRO A 236 -22.60 -15.02 3.82
C PRO A 236 -21.40 -15.60 3.08
N ARG A 237 -21.58 -15.88 1.78
CA ARG A 237 -20.53 -16.24 0.82
C ARG A 237 -19.27 -15.34 0.87
N ARG A 238 -19.33 -14.21 1.60
CA ARG A 238 -18.24 -13.30 1.96
C ARG A 238 -18.33 -12.85 3.42
N ARG A 239 -17.38 -13.26 4.26
CA ARG A 239 -17.19 -12.66 5.58
C ARG A 239 -16.66 -11.24 5.42
N LYS A 240 -17.38 -10.24 5.94
CA LYS A 240 -16.98 -8.83 5.83
C LYS A 240 -15.58 -8.58 6.41
N CYS A 241 -15.21 -9.31 7.46
CA CYS A 241 -13.89 -9.24 8.09
C CYS A 241 -12.77 -9.70 7.14
N SER A 242 -12.92 -10.86 6.51
CA SER A 242 -11.93 -11.40 5.57
C SER A 242 -11.79 -10.51 4.33
N VAL A 243 -12.91 -9.95 3.82
CA VAL A 243 -12.88 -8.96 2.73
C VAL A 243 -12.11 -7.71 3.15
N CYS A 244 -12.36 -7.18 4.35
CA CYS A 244 -11.66 -6.00 4.84
C CYS A 244 -10.14 -6.25 4.96
N ALA A 245 -9.74 -7.39 5.54
CA ALA A 245 -8.35 -7.80 5.65
C ALA A 245 -7.68 -7.99 4.27
N ALA A 246 -8.34 -8.68 3.34
CA ALA A 246 -7.86 -8.87 1.97
C ALA A 246 -7.63 -7.55 1.23
N VAL A 247 -8.55 -6.60 1.39
CA VAL A 247 -8.45 -5.27 0.77
C VAL A 247 -7.34 -4.43 1.41
N PHE A 248 -7.17 -4.50 2.74
CA PHE A 248 -6.06 -3.85 3.44
C PHE A 248 -4.72 -4.40 2.94
N LEU A 249 -4.59 -5.73 2.91
CA LEU A 249 -3.45 -6.43 2.35
C LEU A 249 -3.21 -5.99 0.90
N SER A 250 -4.22 -5.93 0.04
CA SER A 250 -4.04 -5.45 -1.35
C SER A 250 -3.47 -4.03 -1.42
N ASP A 251 -3.83 -3.12 -0.51
CA ASP A 251 -3.24 -1.78 -0.48
C ASP A 251 -1.79 -1.76 0.01
N ILE A 252 -1.35 -2.78 0.76
CA ILE A 252 0.08 -2.97 1.04
C ILE A 252 0.83 -3.32 -0.27
N LEU A 253 0.21 -4.08 -1.19
CA LEU A 253 0.83 -4.55 -2.46
C LEU A 253 0.68 -3.63 -3.67
N SER A 254 -0.34 -2.80 -3.69
CA SER A 254 -0.68 -2.04 -4.90
C SER A 254 -1.21 -0.65 -4.55
N GLY A 255 -0.99 -0.22 -3.31
CA GLY A 255 -1.33 1.11 -2.85
C GLY A 255 -0.45 2.20 -3.49
N PRO A 256 -0.89 3.46 -3.41
CA PRO A 256 -0.06 4.60 -3.83
C PRO A 256 1.23 4.68 -3.01
N ASP A 257 2.32 5.15 -3.62
CA ASP A 257 3.66 5.24 -3.03
C ASP A 257 4.25 3.91 -2.55
N ILE A 258 3.82 2.78 -3.12
CA ILE A 258 4.39 1.49 -2.76
C ILE A 258 5.88 1.39 -3.11
N GLY A 259 6.67 0.91 -2.15
CA GLY A 259 8.01 0.37 -2.39
C GLY A 259 7.97 -1.10 -2.82
N LEU A 260 8.82 -1.57 -3.74
CA LEU A 260 8.75 -2.97 -4.20
C LEU A 260 9.12 -3.98 -3.08
N GLY A 261 9.83 -3.53 -2.05
CA GLY A 261 10.10 -4.33 -0.85
C GLY A 261 8.99 -4.30 0.19
N ASP A 262 8.02 -3.38 0.10
CA ASP A 262 7.03 -3.14 1.16
C ASP A 262 6.29 -4.43 1.54
N ARG A 263 5.94 -5.25 0.53
CA ARG A 263 5.31 -6.55 0.73
C ARG A 263 6.14 -7.46 1.62
N ILE A 264 7.40 -7.69 1.21
CA ILE A 264 8.31 -8.63 1.87
C ILE A 264 8.60 -8.13 3.28
N TYR A 265 8.92 -6.85 3.43
CA TYR A 265 9.23 -6.28 4.73
C TYR A 265 8.03 -6.32 5.67
N PHE A 266 6.82 -6.02 5.16
CA PHE A 266 5.58 -6.07 5.95
C PHE A 266 5.39 -7.46 6.56
N THR A 267 5.44 -8.51 5.74
CA THR A 267 5.18 -9.89 6.20
C THR A 267 6.39 -10.55 6.84
N LYS A 268 7.59 -9.94 6.79
CA LYS A 268 8.85 -10.54 7.24
C LYS A 268 8.77 -11.06 8.68
N GLY A 269 8.91 -12.36 8.84
CA GLY A 269 8.84 -13.08 10.11
C GLY A 269 7.43 -13.56 10.47
N TYR A 270 6.38 -13.07 9.81
CA TYR A 270 4.97 -13.43 10.08
C TYR A 270 4.34 -14.21 8.92
N GLU A 271 5.15 -14.74 8.00
CA GLU A 271 4.68 -15.38 6.77
C GLU A 271 3.80 -16.60 7.08
N ARG A 272 4.25 -17.47 8.01
CA ARG A 272 3.54 -18.69 8.42
C ARG A 272 2.17 -18.40 9.04
N PRO A 273 2.02 -17.61 10.13
CA PRO A 273 0.71 -17.34 10.73
C PRO A 273 -0.24 -16.63 9.75
N LEU A 274 0.29 -15.76 8.90
CA LEU A 274 -0.53 -15.08 7.90
C LEU A 274 -0.97 -16.02 6.77
N LEU A 275 -0.09 -16.90 6.27
CA LEU A 275 -0.44 -17.90 5.25
C LEU A 275 -1.54 -18.82 5.75
N THR A 276 -1.42 -19.35 6.97
CA THR A 276 -2.43 -20.21 7.58
C THR A 276 -3.79 -19.51 7.64
N ALA A 277 -3.83 -18.24 8.06
CA ALA A 277 -5.05 -17.45 8.12
C ALA A 277 -5.64 -17.14 6.74
N VAL A 278 -4.81 -16.78 5.76
CA VAL A 278 -5.21 -16.51 4.37
C VAL A 278 -5.83 -17.75 3.74
N LEU A 279 -5.19 -18.93 3.87
CA LEU A 279 -5.69 -20.19 3.34
C LEU A 279 -7.03 -20.58 3.98
N ALA A 280 -7.16 -20.43 5.31
CA ALA A 280 -8.42 -20.69 6.01
C ALA A 280 -9.54 -19.75 5.55
N ALA A 281 -9.26 -18.45 5.43
CA ALA A 281 -10.22 -17.46 4.94
C ALA A 281 -10.64 -17.76 3.49
N PHE A 282 -9.68 -18.08 2.64
CA PHE A 282 -9.91 -18.43 1.23
C PHE A 282 -10.79 -19.68 1.09
N ALA A 283 -10.52 -20.74 1.87
CA ALA A 283 -11.31 -21.97 1.86
C ALA A 283 -12.79 -21.72 2.18
N ARG A 284 -13.07 -20.79 3.10
CA ARG A 284 -14.44 -20.43 3.51
C ARG A 284 -15.15 -19.46 2.57
N MET A 285 -14.42 -18.65 1.80
CA MET A 285 -15.02 -17.75 0.83
C MET A 285 -15.53 -18.53 -0.38
N GLN A 286 -16.61 -18.05 -0.99
CA GLN A 286 -17.18 -18.62 -2.22
C GLN A 286 -17.21 -17.56 -3.31
N LYS A 287 -16.84 -17.94 -4.53
CA LYS A 287 -17.06 -17.11 -5.72
C LYS A 287 -18.55 -16.89 -5.94
N THR A 288 -18.91 -15.71 -6.42
CA THR A 288 -20.28 -15.41 -6.85
C THR A 288 -20.41 -15.32 -8.36
N GLY A 289 -19.31 -15.35 -9.11
CA GLY A 289 -19.29 -15.11 -10.55
C GLY A 289 -19.30 -13.62 -10.93
N ASP A 290 -19.30 -12.72 -9.94
CA ASP A 290 -19.22 -11.27 -10.18
C ASP A 290 -17.77 -10.83 -9.98
N VAL A 291 -17.14 -10.32 -11.05
CA VAL A 291 -15.70 -9.98 -11.07
C VAL A 291 -15.35 -8.94 -10.00
N VAL A 292 -16.20 -7.93 -9.79
CA VAL A 292 -15.91 -6.85 -8.83
C VAL A 292 -15.97 -7.39 -7.42
N ALA A 293 -16.97 -8.21 -7.15
CA ALA A 293 -17.27 -8.67 -5.83
C ALA A 293 -16.42 -9.90 -5.44
N ASP A 294 -15.91 -10.66 -6.41
CA ASP A 294 -14.92 -11.74 -6.25
C ASP A 294 -13.47 -11.23 -6.19
N LYS A 295 -13.24 -9.92 -6.40
CA LYS A 295 -11.90 -9.33 -6.29
C LYS A 295 -11.16 -9.67 -4.98
N PRO A 296 -11.78 -9.60 -3.78
CA PRO A 296 -11.10 -9.98 -2.53
C PRO A 296 -10.72 -11.46 -2.48
N TYR A 297 -11.47 -12.33 -3.15
CA TYR A 297 -11.16 -13.76 -3.25
C TYR A 297 -9.89 -13.99 -4.08
N ALA A 298 -9.80 -13.35 -5.26
CA ALA A 298 -8.58 -13.37 -6.08
C ALA A 298 -7.37 -12.73 -5.37
N MET A 299 -7.59 -11.65 -4.59
CA MET A 299 -6.54 -11.05 -3.77
C MET A 299 -5.97 -12.03 -2.73
N LEU A 300 -6.82 -12.82 -2.07
CA LEU A 300 -6.36 -13.82 -1.10
C LEU A 300 -5.55 -14.93 -1.77
N ALA A 301 -5.95 -15.38 -2.96
CA ALA A 301 -5.18 -16.37 -3.72
C ALA A 301 -3.76 -15.86 -4.01
N GLY A 302 -3.62 -14.67 -4.61
CA GLY A 302 -2.31 -14.06 -4.90
C GLY A 302 -1.50 -13.71 -3.63
N TYR A 303 -2.16 -13.60 -2.48
CA TYR A 303 -1.48 -13.46 -1.20
C TYR A 303 -0.94 -14.78 -0.66
N ALA A 304 -1.76 -15.84 -0.74
CA ALA A 304 -1.35 -17.19 -0.35
C ALA A 304 -0.13 -17.63 -1.17
N ASP A 305 -0.18 -17.40 -2.48
CA ASP A 305 0.91 -17.70 -3.41
C ASP A 305 2.25 -17.13 -2.94
N VAL A 306 2.40 -15.80 -2.83
CA VAL A 306 3.74 -15.32 -2.45
C VAL A 306 4.10 -15.52 -0.98
N LEU A 307 3.15 -15.64 -0.05
CA LEU A 307 3.50 -16.07 1.31
C LEU A 307 4.08 -17.49 1.30
N HIS A 308 3.51 -18.36 0.48
CA HIS A 308 3.99 -19.71 0.25
C HIS A 308 5.38 -19.71 -0.42
N ALA A 309 5.58 -18.89 -1.44
CA ALA A 309 6.89 -18.71 -2.08
C ALA A 309 7.96 -18.13 -1.13
N LEU A 310 7.60 -17.15 -0.28
CA LEU A 310 8.52 -16.56 0.71
C LEU A 310 8.96 -17.56 1.78
N LEU A 311 8.13 -18.58 2.05
CA LEU A 311 8.46 -19.67 2.96
C LEU A 311 9.30 -20.77 2.29
N GLY A 312 9.54 -20.69 0.97
CA GLY A 312 10.26 -21.72 0.22
C GLY A 312 9.52 -23.06 0.19
N LEU A 313 8.18 -23.03 0.23
CA LEU A 313 7.36 -24.24 0.19
C LEU A 313 7.21 -24.75 -1.26
N PRO A 314 7.21 -26.06 -1.51
CA PRO A 314 7.01 -26.64 -2.85
C PRO A 314 5.65 -26.22 -3.46
N PRO A 315 5.58 -25.71 -4.72
CA PRO A 315 4.34 -25.22 -5.32
C PRO A 315 3.14 -26.19 -5.26
N LEU A 316 3.40 -27.50 -5.25
CA LEU A 316 2.38 -28.55 -5.11
C LEU A 316 1.67 -28.56 -3.75
N ASP A 317 2.29 -28.00 -2.71
CA ASP A 317 1.71 -27.89 -1.37
C ASP A 317 0.67 -26.76 -1.30
N LEU A 318 0.65 -25.85 -2.28
CA LEU A 318 -0.40 -24.84 -2.40
C LEU A 318 -1.71 -25.52 -2.83
N PRO A 319 -2.83 -25.31 -2.11
CA PRO A 319 -4.09 -25.99 -2.42
C PRO A 319 -4.51 -25.77 -3.89
N GLU A 320 -4.97 -26.82 -4.56
CA GLU A 320 -5.41 -26.77 -5.98
C GLU A 320 -6.36 -25.61 -6.25
N ARG A 321 -7.32 -25.40 -5.34
CA ARG A 321 -8.30 -24.31 -5.46
C ARG A 321 -7.65 -22.92 -5.44
N VAL A 322 -6.51 -22.74 -4.77
CA VAL A 322 -5.74 -21.50 -4.85
C VAL A 322 -5.03 -21.43 -6.20
N ARG A 323 -4.35 -22.50 -6.62
CA ARG A 323 -3.61 -22.55 -7.89
C ARG A 323 -4.48 -22.24 -9.11
N VAL A 324 -5.69 -22.79 -9.20
CA VAL A 324 -6.66 -22.50 -10.28
C VAL A 324 -7.11 -21.04 -10.30
N GLU A 325 -6.98 -20.33 -9.18
CA GLU A 325 -7.41 -18.94 -9.02
C GLU A 325 -6.29 -17.94 -9.22
N LEU A 326 -5.05 -18.42 -9.15
CA LEU A 326 -3.94 -17.66 -9.65
C LEU A 326 -4.15 -17.55 -11.17
N PRO A 327 -4.02 -16.33 -11.74
CA PRO A 327 -3.94 -16.24 -13.20
C PRO A 327 -2.85 -17.21 -13.65
N GLU A 328 -3.10 -17.95 -14.75
CA GLU A 328 -2.07 -18.81 -15.36
C GLU A 328 -0.77 -18.03 -15.34
N GLU A 329 0.23 -18.62 -14.68
CA GLU A 329 1.47 -17.96 -14.33
C GLU A 329 2.18 -17.48 -15.60
N ASP A 330 1.82 -16.29 -16.09
CA ASP A 330 2.78 -15.47 -16.82
C ASP A 330 3.62 -14.73 -15.77
N HIS A 331 4.20 -15.52 -14.83
CA HIS A 331 5.22 -15.12 -13.85
C HIS A 331 6.52 -14.66 -14.49
N ASN A 332 6.52 -14.64 -15.81
CA ASN A 332 7.61 -14.23 -16.63
C ASN A 332 7.69 -12.71 -16.56
N GLN A 333 8.30 -12.22 -15.48
CA GLN A 333 8.81 -10.86 -15.45
C GLN A 333 9.78 -10.74 -16.61
N THR A 334 9.35 -10.08 -17.67
CA THR A 334 10.22 -9.70 -18.78
C THR A 334 10.84 -8.33 -18.50
N ILE A 335 11.87 -7.98 -19.26
CA ILE A 335 12.46 -6.64 -19.21
C ILE A 335 11.38 -5.55 -19.44
N PRO A 336 10.53 -5.64 -20.48
CA PRO A 336 9.43 -4.68 -20.67
C PRO A 336 8.47 -4.58 -19.48
N PHE A 337 8.14 -5.69 -18.81
CA PHE A 337 7.27 -5.66 -17.62
C PHE A 337 7.91 -4.89 -16.46
N LEU A 338 9.22 -5.07 -16.23
CA LEU A 338 9.94 -4.33 -15.20
C LEU A 338 10.02 -2.83 -15.53
N ILE A 339 10.22 -2.48 -16.80
CA ILE A 339 10.18 -1.10 -17.28
C ILE A 339 8.78 -0.51 -17.09
N TYR A 340 7.72 -1.24 -17.44
CA TYR A 340 6.33 -0.85 -17.17
C TYR A 340 6.13 -0.52 -15.70
N GLY A 341 6.54 -1.41 -14.80
CA GLY A 341 6.43 -1.23 -13.36
C GLY A 341 7.15 0.05 -12.88
N TYR A 342 8.36 0.31 -13.37
CA TYR A 342 9.09 1.54 -13.08
C TYR A 342 8.35 2.80 -13.57
N LEU A 343 7.85 2.79 -14.81
CA LEU A 343 7.13 3.93 -15.41
C LEU A 343 5.79 4.19 -14.69
N ALA A 344 4.99 3.14 -14.48
CA ALA A 344 3.72 3.22 -13.77
C ALA A 344 3.90 3.69 -12.32
N ARG A 345 4.95 3.20 -11.62
CA ARG A 345 5.30 3.71 -10.30
C ARG A 345 5.70 5.18 -10.34
N SER A 346 6.57 5.59 -11.26
CA SER A 346 7.01 6.99 -11.39
C SER A 346 5.82 7.94 -11.56
N MET A 347 4.78 7.52 -12.30
CA MET A 347 3.54 8.28 -12.44
C MET A 347 2.69 8.35 -11.17
N THR A 348 2.84 7.40 -10.25
CA THR A 348 2.03 7.31 -9.03
C THR A 348 2.74 7.81 -7.77
N LEU A 349 4.04 8.09 -7.85
CA LEU A 349 4.80 8.66 -6.75
C LEU A 349 4.35 10.08 -6.41
N ARG A 350 4.13 10.31 -5.11
CA ARG A 350 3.84 11.61 -4.49
C ARG A 350 5.07 12.20 -3.78
N THR A 351 6.26 11.81 -4.23
CA THR A 351 7.55 12.29 -3.73
C THR A 351 8.32 13.05 -4.82
N CYS A 352 9.20 13.94 -4.41
CA CYS A 352 10.06 14.67 -5.33
C CYS A 352 11.00 13.67 -5.99
N SER A 353 11.03 13.65 -7.32
CA SER A 353 11.88 12.74 -8.09
C SER A 353 13.36 13.10 -8.06
N ASN A 354 13.74 14.23 -7.44
CA ASN A 354 15.14 14.49 -7.11
C ASN A 354 15.54 13.57 -5.93
N PRO A 355 16.44 12.58 -6.13
CA PRO A 355 16.74 11.57 -5.12
C PRO A 355 17.38 12.16 -3.85
N GLU A 356 18.02 13.33 -3.93
CA GLU A 356 18.58 14.02 -2.76
C GLU A 356 17.56 14.88 -1.98
N CYS A 357 16.33 15.00 -2.49
CA CYS A 357 15.31 15.85 -1.85
C CYS A 357 14.40 15.07 -0.92
N GLY A 358 13.82 13.95 -1.38
CA GLY A 358 12.88 13.13 -0.59
C GLY A 358 11.57 13.82 -0.16
N LEU A 359 11.37 15.12 -0.47
CA LEU A 359 10.19 15.86 -0.04
C LEU A 359 8.92 15.24 -0.62
N GLN A 360 7.91 15.08 0.21
CA GLN A 360 6.63 14.50 -0.17
C GLN A 360 5.62 15.61 -0.45
N GLU A 361 4.73 15.40 -1.42
CA GLU A 361 3.80 16.42 -1.93
C GLU A 361 2.92 17.01 -0.83
N LYS A 362 2.50 16.16 0.13
CA LYS A 362 1.70 16.56 1.29
C LYS A 362 2.41 17.45 2.32
N PHE A 363 3.75 17.48 2.32
CA PHE A 363 4.56 18.29 3.23
C PHE A 363 5.09 19.57 2.59
N HIS A 364 4.70 19.85 1.36
CA HIS A 364 5.07 21.09 0.71
C HIS A 364 4.34 22.26 1.42
N GLY A 365 5.08 23.09 2.17
CA GLY A 365 4.52 24.13 3.03
C GLY A 365 3.59 25.13 2.33
N GLU A 366 3.73 25.29 1.01
CA GLU A 366 2.87 26.16 0.20
C GLU A 366 1.57 25.49 -0.29
N ASN A 367 1.31 24.22 0.06
CA ASN A 367 0.18 23.42 -0.44
C ASN A 367 0.09 23.45 -1.99
N ARG A 368 1.25 23.40 -2.65
CA ARG A 368 1.36 23.37 -4.11
C ARG A 368 1.53 21.94 -4.57
N ALA A 369 0.83 21.59 -5.65
CA ALA A 369 1.08 20.35 -6.35
C ALA A 369 2.50 20.36 -6.93
N PHE A 370 3.14 19.20 -6.97
CA PHE A 370 4.45 19.09 -7.58
C PHE A 370 4.40 19.34 -9.08
N GLN A 371 5.46 19.98 -9.58
CA GLN A 371 5.61 20.31 -10.99
C GLN A 371 6.01 19.07 -11.77
N LEU A 372 5.21 18.70 -12.77
CA LEU A 372 5.56 17.66 -13.73
C LEU A 372 6.70 18.13 -14.63
N CYS A 373 7.57 17.20 -15.03
CA CYS A 373 8.52 17.49 -16.11
C CYS A 373 7.78 17.96 -17.37
N GLY A 374 8.25 19.07 -17.96
CA GLY A 374 7.63 19.69 -19.14
C GLY A 374 7.55 18.76 -20.35
N SER A 375 8.48 17.82 -20.48
CA SER A 375 8.60 16.89 -21.60
C SER A 375 7.93 15.55 -21.29
N CYS A 376 8.53 14.68 -20.47
CA CYS A 376 8.00 13.33 -20.26
C CYS A 376 6.69 13.23 -19.46
N LYS A 377 6.36 14.23 -18.63
CA LYS A 377 5.20 14.20 -17.70
C LYS A 377 5.17 13.01 -16.73
N MET A 378 6.26 12.25 -16.59
CA MET A 378 6.31 11.06 -15.72
C MET A 378 6.71 11.41 -14.30
N VAL A 379 7.77 12.21 -14.16
CA VAL A 379 8.37 12.56 -12.87
C VAL A 379 7.91 13.92 -12.37
N ARG A 380 7.99 14.12 -11.06
CA ARG A 380 7.47 15.30 -10.36
C ARG A 380 8.53 15.94 -9.48
N TYR A 381 8.49 17.26 -9.37
CA TYR A 381 9.44 18.03 -8.57
C TYR A 381 8.72 19.00 -7.66
N CYS A 382 9.18 19.12 -6.42
CA CYS A 382 8.69 20.14 -5.51
C CYS A 382 9.01 21.57 -6.01
N SER A 383 10.08 21.74 -6.78
CA SER A 383 10.51 23.04 -7.30
C SER A 383 11.31 22.92 -8.60
N LYS A 384 11.38 24.02 -9.35
CA LYS A 384 12.29 24.16 -10.52
C LYS A 384 13.76 23.94 -10.14
N VAL A 385 14.15 24.26 -8.90
CA VAL A 385 15.51 24.03 -8.40
C VAL A 385 15.81 22.54 -8.30
N CYS A 386 14.90 21.76 -7.70
CA CYS A 386 15.03 20.30 -7.66
C CYS A 386 15.02 19.67 -9.06
N GLN A 387 14.19 20.17 -9.97
CA GLN A 387 14.21 19.73 -11.37
C GLN A 387 15.57 20.00 -12.02
N LYS A 388 16.11 21.22 -11.92
CA LYS A 388 17.41 21.59 -12.50
C LYS A 388 18.57 20.76 -11.92
N ARG A 389 18.52 20.47 -10.61
CA ARG A 389 19.50 19.62 -9.94
C ARG A 389 19.44 18.19 -10.46
N HIS A 390 18.27 17.56 -10.45
CA HIS A 390 18.09 16.21 -10.99
C HIS A 390 18.39 16.11 -12.49
N TRP A 391 18.13 17.18 -13.26
CA TRP A 391 18.44 17.25 -14.68
C TRP A 391 19.94 17.07 -14.97
N LYS A 392 20.80 17.61 -14.11
CA LYS A 392 22.27 17.59 -14.30
C LYS A 392 23.01 16.58 -13.42
N MET A 393 22.31 15.96 -12.48
CA MET A 393 22.88 15.02 -11.51
C MET A 393 23.64 13.89 -12.20
N ASN A 394 24.87 13.61 -11.78
CA ASN A 394 25.68 12.51 -12.29
C ASN A 394 25.94 12.51 -13.82
N LEU A 395 25.73 13.64 -14.52
CA LEU A 395 25.99 13.73 -15.97
C LEU A 395 27.40 13.29 -16.38
N PRO A 396 28.48 13.72 -15.69
CA PRO A 396 29.84 13.29 -16.05
C PRO A 396 30.06 11.78 -15.86
N ALA A 397 29.40 11.19 -14.86
CA ALA A 397 29.51 9.77 -14.53
C ALA A 397 28.71 8.87 -15.49
N TRP A 398 27.56 9.34 -15.99
CA TRP A 398 26.71 8.54 -16.86
C TRP A 398 27.20 8.45 -18.32
N GLY A 399 28.00 9.43 -18.78
CA GLY A 399 28.63 9.41 -20.10
C GLY A 399 27.66 9.15 -21.27
N ALA A 400 28.19 8.81 -22.44
CA ALA A 400 27.38 8.48 -23.62
C ALA A 400 26.92 7.01 -23.67
N LYS A 401 27.39 6.14 -22.77
CA LYS A 401 27.22 4.67 -22.89
C LYS A 401 26.59 3.96 -21.67
N GLY A 402 26.23 4.66 -20.59
CA GLY A 402 25.56 4.05 -19.44
C GLY A 402 26.39 2.99 -18.68
N LEU A 403 26.02 2.73 -17.42
CA LEU A 403 26.61 1.73 -16.51
C LEU A 403 28.15 1.65 -16.46
N LYS A 404 28.81 2.79 -16.23
CA LYS A 404 29.98 2.83 -15.35
C LYS A 404 29.72 3.88 -14.26
N ASN A 405 29.53 3.42 -13.03
CA ASN A 405 29.50 4.17 -11.76
C ASN A 405 28.14 4.43 -11.10
N GLU A 406 28.19 4.29 -9.78
CA GLU A 406 27.12 4.07 -8.82
C GLU A 406 26.28 5.33 -8.57
N GLY A 407 25.14 5.45 -9.24
CA GLY A 407 24.22 6.52 -8.90
C GLY A 407 22.98 6.61 -9.78
N PRO A 408 21.93 7.32 -9.30
CA PRO A 408 20.73 7.55 -10.07
C PRO A 408 21.03 8.29 -11.37
N ALA A 409 20.29 7.94 -12.42
CA ALA A 409 20.44 8.53 -13.74
C ALA A 409 20.08 10.02 -13.76
N PRO A 410 20.85 10.89 -14.45
CA PRO A 410 20.41 12.25 -14.73
C PRO A 410 19.06 12.21 -15.43
N HIS A 411 18.13 13.04 -14.95
CA HIS A 411 16.83 13.12 -15.61
C HIS A 411 16.92 13.59 -17.06
N LYS A 412 17.97 14.34 -17.45
CA LYS A 412 18.19 14.72 -18.86
C LYS A 412 18.28 13.50 -19.77
N VAL A 413 18.95 12.43 -19.32
CA VAL A 413 19.10 11.18 -20.08
C VAL A 413 17.80 10.39 -20.02
N ALA A 414 17.27 10.15 -18.80
CA ALA A 414 16.04 9.40 -18.62
C ALA A 414 14.84 10.02 -19.34
N CYS A 415 14.71 11.35 -19.33
CA CYS A 415 13.57 12.04 -19.94
C CYS A 415 13.51 11.84 -21.45
N ALA A 416 14.63 11.92 -22.16
CA ALA A 416 14.66 11.77 -23.61
C ALA A 416 14.17 10.39 -24.03
N ILE A 417 14.69 9.36 -23.35
CA ILE A 417 14.40 7.96 -23.66
C ILE A 417 12.97 7.59 -23.26
N ILE A 418 12.51 8.06 -22.09
CA ILE A 418 11.10 7.91 -21.69
C ILE A 418 10.17 8.54 -22.73
N CYS A 419 10.47 9.75 -23.22
CA CYS A 419 9.66 10.39 -24.26
C CYS A 419 9.64 9.59 -25.57
N GLN A 420 10.79 9.10 -26.00
CA GLN A 420 10.90 8.29 -27.22
C GLN A 420 10.12 6.98 -27.09
N VAL A 421 10.28 6.26 -26.00
CA VAL A 421 9.54 5.00 -25.76
C VAL A 421 8.05 5.26 -25.66
N LEU A 422 7.60 6.27 -24.90
CA LEU A 422 6.17 6.54 -24.75
C LEU A 422 5.51 7.08 -26.03
N ALA A 423 6.28 7.64 -26.96
CA ALA A 423 5.78 8.02 -28.28
C ALA A 423 5.49 6.81 -29.18
N LYS A 424 6.17 5.68 -28.94
CA LYS A 424 6.00 4.42 -29.69
C LYS A 424 5.06 3.44 -28.97
N VAL A 425 5.20 3.38 -27.65
CA VAL A 425 4.53 2.43 -26.77
C VAL A 425 3.82 3.21 -25.67
N PRO A 426 2.57 3.64 -25.89
CA PRO A 426 1.82 4.38 -24.89
C PRO A 426 1.64 3.56 -23.61
N LEU A 427 1.83 4.20 -22.46
CA LEU A 427 1.60 3.53 -21.17
C LEU A 427 0.09 3.31 -20.96
N ARG A 428 -0.34 2.05 -21.05
CA ARG A 428 -1.73 1.62 -20.81
C ARG A 428 -1.92 1.07 -19.39
N LYS A 429 -3.17 0.91 -18.96
CA LYS A 429 -3.47 0.20 -17.69
C LYS A 429 -3.18 -1.30 -17.77
N ASP A 430 -3.21 -1.85 -18.98
CA ASP A 430 -2.87 -3.24 -19.25
C ASP A 430 -1.35 -3.35 -19.44
N SER A 431 -0.68 -3.95 -18.45
CA SER A 431 0.77 -4.17 -18.47
C SER A 431 1.20 -5.12 -19.59
N TYR A 432 0.39 -6.14 -19.91
CA TYR A 432 0.69 -7.11 -20.95
C TYR A 432 0.59 -6.49 -22.34
N ALA A 433 -0.38 -5.59 -22.54
CA ALA A 433 -0.44 -4.81 -23.76
C ALA A 433 0.82 -3.94 -23.94
N PHE A 434 1.30 -3.30 -22.87
CA PHE A 434 2.55 -2.52 -22.94
C PHE A 434 3.77 -3.40 -23.24
N GLU A 435 3.88 -4.54 -22.56
CA GLU A 435 4.98 -5.50 -22.75
C GLU A 435 5.04 -6.03 -24.19
N ARG A 436 3.90 -6.46 -24.75
CA ARG A 436 3.80 -6.93 -26.14
C ARG A 436 4.18 -5.82 -27.11
N ASP A 437 3.60 -4.62 -26.93
CA ASP A 437 3.82 -3.49 -27.84
C ASP A 437 5.29 -3.01 -27.75
N MET A 438 5.92 -3.05 -26.57
CA MET A 438 7.33 -2.75 -26.38
C MET A 438 8.24 -3.79 -27.02
N THR A 439 7.94 -5.07 -26.84
CA THR A 439 8.70 -6.16 -27.49
C THR A 439 8.64 -6.02 -29.01
N ALA A 440 7.46 -5.75 -29.57
CA ALA A 440 7.28 -5.51 -31.00
C ALA A 440 8.09 -4.30 -31.50
N ALA A 441 8.08 -3.19 -30.75
CA ALA A 441 8.84 -1.99 -31.10
C ALA A 441 10.37 -2.22 -31.07
N VAL A 442 10.87 -3.03 -30.13
CA VAL A 442 12.28 -3.45 -30.08
C VAL A 442 12.63 -4.34 -31.27
N VAL A 443 11.79 -5.33 -31.60
CA VAL A 443 12.00 -6.23 -32.74
C VAL A 443 11.99 -5.48 -34.07
N ALA A 444 11.13 -4.48 -34.21
CA ALA A 444 11.05 -3.62 -35.39
C ALA A 444 12.19 -2.58 -35.47
N GLY A 445 13.04 -2.47 -34.43
CA GLY A 445 14.10 -1.47 -34.35
C GLY A 445 13.61 -0.04 -34.09
N GLU A 446 12.35 0.14 -33.70
CA GLU A 446 11.78 1.45 -33.36
C GLU A 446 12.28 1.96 -32.01
N ILE A 447 12.65 1.04 -31.12
CA ILE A 447 13.39 1.30 -29.87
C ILE A 447 14.78 0.68 -30.08
N SER A 448 15.81 1.52 -30.05
CA SER A 448 17.17 1.06 -30.30
C SER A 448 17.71 0.23 -29.13
N GLY A 449 18.74 -0.56 -29.39
CA GLY A 449 19.42 -1.30 -28.32
C GLY A 449 20.04 -0.40 -27.26
N ASP A 450 20.51 0.79 -27.64
CA ASP A 450 21.07 1.78 -26.70
C ASP A 450 19.99 2.37 -25.79
N ASP A 451 18.78 2.59 -26.33
CA ASP A 451 17.62 3.04 -25.55
C ASP A 451 17.22 1.99 -24.51
N MET A 452 17.17 0.72 -24.94
CA MET A 452 16.89 -0.41 -24.05
C MET A 452 17.95 -0.54 -22.96
N TRP A 453 19.23 -0.47 -23.31
CA TRP A 453 20.32 -0.53 -22.35
C TRP A 453 20.20 0.56 -21.29
N THR A 454 19.89 1.78 -21.71
CA THR A 454 19.76 2.92 -20.81
C THR A 454 18.52 2.80 -19.93
N LEU A 455 17.38 2.33 -20.46
CA LEU A 455 16.19 2.05 -19.64
C LEU A 455 16.46 0.98 -18.59
N CYS A 456 17.12 -0.11 -18.98
CA CYS A 456 17.53 -1.15 -18.06
C CYS A 456 18.42 -0.57 -16.96
N SER A 457 19.39 0.27 -17.33
CA SER A 457 20.26 0.96 -16.37
C SER A 457 19.48 1.82 -15.39
N ILE A 458 18.51 2.61 -15.86
CA ILE A 458 17.65 3.46 -15.03
C ILE A 458 16.84 2.61 -14.04
N VAL A 459 16.24 1.52 -14.52
CA VAL A 459 15.44 0.60 -13.71
C VAL A 459 16.31 -0.08 -12.65
N MET A 460 17.53 -0.50 -13.02
CA MET A 460 18.46 -1.20 -12.15
C MET A 460 19.00 -0.35 -10.99
N VAL A 461 19.19 0.96 -11.20
CA VAL A 461 19.65 1.88 -10.14
C VAL A 461 18.49 2.45 -9.30
N ASP A 462 17.25 2.09 -9.61
CA ASP A 462 16.12 2.52 -8.82
C ASP A 462 16.19 1.88 -7.42
N PRO A 463 16.27 2.68 -6.33
CA PRO A 463 16.46 2.17 -4.97
C PRO A 463 15.25 1.36 -4.48
N VAL A 464 14.12 1.49 -5.17
CA VAL A 464 12.90 0.76 -4.87
C VAL A 464 12.91 -0.60 -5.54
N LEU A 465 13.68 -0.84 -6.62
CA LEU A 465 13.77 -2.16 -7.26
C LEU A 465 14.33 -3.20 -6.29
N ALA A 466 13.49 -4.19 -5.96
CA ALA A 466 13.90 -5.28 -5.09
C ALA A 466 15.16 -5.94 -5.67
N LYS A 467 16.10 -6.33 -4.80
CA LYS A 467 17.36 -6.97 -5.23
C LYS A 467 17.10 -8.21 -6.08
N LEU A 468 16.01 -8.93 -5.81
CA LEU A 468 15.54 -10.05 -6.63
C LEU A 468 15.23 -9.61 -8.06
N SER A 469 14.39 -8.58 -8.26
CA SER A 469 14.05 -8.05 -9.58
C SER A 469 15.28 -7.51 -10.33
N GLN A 470 16.24 -6.89 -9.63
CA GLN A 470 17.52 -6.51 -10.24
C GLN A 470 18.29 -7.73 -10.75
N THR A 471 18.35 -8.80 -9.94
CA THR A 471 19.04 -10.05 -10.30
C THR A 471 18.33 -10.75 -11.46
N THR A 472 17.00 -10.78 -11.45
CA THR A 472 16.16 -11.28 -12.54
C THR A 472 16.41 -10.51 -13.83
N MET A 473 16.41 -9.18 -13.77
CA MET A 473 16.68 -8.32 -14.93
C MET A 473 18.08 -8.56 -15.49
N LEU A 474 19.08 -8.68 -14.61
CA LEU A 474 20.43 -9.03 -15.01
C LEU A 474 20.40 -10.36 -15.77
N ARG A 475 19.87 -11.45 -15.18
CA ARG A 475 19.76 -12.79 -15.82
C ARG A 475 19.13 -12.74 -17.21
N MET A 476 18.12 -11.91 -17.43
CA MET A 476 17.49 -11.74 -18.75
C MET A 476 18.43 -11.08 -19.76
N LEU A 477 19.17 -10.04 -19.34
CA LEU A 477 20.18 -9.40 -20.17
C LEU A 477 21.28 -10.39 -20.57
N LEU A 478 21.73 -11.25 -19.65
CA LEU A 478 22.78 -12.25 -19.94
C LEU A 478 22.34 -13.24 -21.02
N ARG A 479 21.07 -13.70 -20.96
CA ARG A 479 20.52 -14.60 -21.97
C ARG A 479 20.38 -13.95 -23.34
N GLY A 480 20.20 -12.63 -23.38
CA GLY A 480 20.20 -11.84 -24.61
C GLY A 480 21.59 -11.57 -25.16
N ALA A 481 22.65 -11.64 -24.35
CA ALA A 481 24.01 -11.48 -24.85
C ALA A 481 24.33 -12.58 -25.88
N ARG A 482 24.97 -12.22 -26.99
CA ARG A 482 25.33 -13.21 -28.02
C ARG A 482 26.62 -13.93 -27.63
N ASP A 483 26.65 -15.25 -27.86
CA ASP A 483 27.78 -16.12 -27.49
C ASP A 483 29.08 -15.72 -28.20
N ASP A 484 29.00 -15.11 -29.38
CA ASP A 484 30.14 -14.69 -30.21
C ASP A 484 30.70 -13.31 -29.82
N ASP A 485 29.90 -12.47 -29.17
CA ASP A 485 30.26 -11.10 -28.81
C ASP A 485 29.37 -10.59 -27.67
N LEU A 486 29.85 -10.71 -26.42
CA LEU A 486 29.14 -10.25 -25.22
C LEU A 486 28.88 -8.73 -25.20
N THR A 487 29.44 -7.97 -26.15
CA THR A 487 29.14 -6.55 -26.33
C THR A 487 27.91 -6.32 -27.22
N LYS A 488 27.41 -7.36 -27.91
CA LYS A 488 26.20 -7.33 -28.73
C LYS A 488 25.06 -8.04 -28.01
N MET A 489 23.98 -7.30 -27.84
CA MET A 489 22.75 -7.78 -27.21
C MET A 489 21.71 -8.13 -28.27
N ASP A 490 21.23 -9.37 -28.27
CA ASP A 490 19.99 -9.76 -28.92
C ASP A 490 18.82 -9.31 -28.05
N TRP A 491 18.37 -8.08 -28.28
CA TRP A 491 17.28 -7.48 -27.52
C TRP A 491 15.93 -8.17 -27.73
N LYS A 492 15.73 -8.84 -28.86
CA LYS A 492 14.53 -9.67 -29.07
C LYS A 492 14.56 -10.82 -28.07
N LYS A 493 15.65 -11.58 -28.05
CA LYS A 493 15.84 -12.69 -27.10
C LYS A 493 15.78 -12.20 -25.65
N ALA A 494 16.38 -11.06 -25.32
CA ALA A 494 16.34 -10.51 -23.96
C ALA A 494 14.91 -10.14 -23.52
N CYS A 495 14.12 -9.49 -24.38
CA CYS A 495 12.74 -9.11 -24.09
C CYS A 495 11.78 -10.30 -24.05
N GLU A 496 12.00 -11.29 -24.93
CA GLU A 496 11.24 -12.55 -24.96
C GLU A 496 11.69 -13.52 -23.85
N THR A 497 12.84 -13.27 -23.21
CA THR A 497 13.32 -14.10 -22.11
C THR A 497 12.40 -13.92 -20.91
N LYS A 498 11.65 -14.98 -20.68
CA LYS A 498 10.75 -15.17 -19.58
C LYS A 498 11.52 -15.67 -18.35
N PHE A 499 11.53 -14.91 -17.26
CA PHE A 499 12.14 -15.38 -16.01
C PHE A 499 11.17 -16.23 -15.22
N ASN A 500 11.49 -17.53 -15.10
CA ASN A 500 10.82 -18.41 -14.15
C ASN A 500 11.64 -18.45 -12.85
N THR A 501 10.99 -18.15 -11.73
CA THR A 501 11.56 -18.27 -10.37
C THR A 501 11.97 -19.69 -10.01
N ASP A 502 11.43 -20.71 -10.67
CA ASP A 502 11.71 -22.13 -10.43
C ASP A 502 13.08 -22.60 -10.94
N ILE A 503 13.80 -21.77 -11.69
CA ILE A 503 15.16 -22.11 -12.12
C ILE A 503 16.12 -21.74 -10.97
N GLU A 504 16.28 -22.70 -10.06
CA GLU A 504 17.29 -22.78 -9.00
C GLU A 504 18.72 -22.79 -9.57
N CYS A 505 19.14 -21.72 -10.25
CA CYS A 505 20.56 -21.39 -10.19
C CYS A 505 20.77 -20.79 -8.80
N THR A 506 21.13 -21.67 -7.86
CA THR A 506 21.36 -21.35 -6.46
C THR A 506 22.32 -20.17 -6.35
N THR A 507 22.16 -19.33 -5.32
CA THR A 507 23.07 -18.20 -5.09
C THR A 507 24.54 -18.65 -5.03
N SER A 508 24.78 -19.90 -4.61
CA SER A 508 26.07 -20.60 -4.64
C SER A 508 26.62 -20.84 -6.05
N GLU A 509 25.86 -21.40 -7.00
CA GLU A 509 26.33 -21.55 -8.39
C GLU A 509 26.67 -20.20 -9.03
N TRP A 510 25.90 -19.17 -8.66
CA TRP A 510 26.15 -17.78 -9.07
C TRP A 510 27.47 -17.24 -8.51
N GLN A 511 27.70 -17.41 -7.20
CA GLN A 511 28.94 -17.01 -6.55
C GLN A 511 30.15 -17.79 -7.07
N GLU A 512 30.02 -19.10 -7.28
CA GLU A 512 31.07 -19.96 -7.81
C GLU A 512 31.50 -19.52 -9.21
N ARG A 513 30.54 -19.24 -10.09
CA ARG A 513 30.85 -18.74 -11.44
C ARG A 513 31.39 -17.30 -11.42
N LEU A 514 30.96 -16.43 -10.51
CA LEU A 514 31.55 -15.09 -10.36
C LEU A 514 33.00 -15.14 -9.87
N VAL A 515 33.28 -16.06 -8.94
CA VAL A 515 34.65 -16.32 -8.45
C VAL A 515 35.50 -16.97 -9.54
N ALA A 516 34.98 -17.97 -10.26
CA ALA A 516 35.70 -18.69 -11.31
C ALA A 516 36.16 -17.77 -12.46
N ASN A 517 35.41 -16.70 -12.72
CA ASN A 517 35.73 -15.73 -13.75
C ASN A 517 36.44 -14.47 -13.23
N GLY A 518 36.84 -14.45 -11.95
CA GLY A 518 37.57 -13.33 -11.35
C GLY A 518 36.75 -12.05 -11.15
N ALA A 519 35.42 -12.11 -11.28
CA ALA A 519 34.54 -10.98 -11.05
C ALA A 519 34.36 -10.67 -9.56
N VAL A 520 34.46 -11.69 -8.71
CA VAL A 520 34.47 -11.57 -7.25
C VAL A 520 35.78 -12.15 -6.75
N ASP A 521 36.54 -11.36 -5.99
CA ASP A 521 37.72 -11.86 -5.28
C ASP A 521 37.26 -12.54 -3.98
N PRO A 522 37.43 -13.85 -3.83
CA PRO A 522 37.02 -14.54 -2.60
C PRO A 522 37.79 -14.05 -1.37
N ASN A 523 38.94 -13.37 -1.55
CA ASN A 523 39.74 -12.80 -0.49
C ASN A 523 39.37 -11.34 -0.14
N ASP A 524 38.55 -10.68 -0.97
CA ASP A 524 38.04 -9.34 -0.71
C ASP A 524 36.52 -9.27 -0.95
N PRO A 525 35.71 -9.72 0.03
CA PRO A 525 34.25 -9.67 -0.08
C PRO A 525 33.69 -8.23 -0.09
N THR A 526 34.52 -7.21 0.12
CA THR A 526 34.09 -5.81 0.06
C THR A 526 34.11 -5.24 -1.36
N LYS A 527 34.89 -5.84 -2.27
CA LYS A 527 34.92 -5.49 -3.68
C LYS A 527 33.67 -6.00 -4.38
N LYS A 528 32.72 -5.08 -4.64
CA LYS A 528 31.53 -5.41 -5.42
C LYS A 528 31.91 -5.58 -6.90
N PRO A 529 31.46 -6.66 -7.58
CA PRO A 529 31.69 -6.83 -9.00
C PRO A 529 31.04 -5.67 -9.77
N THR A 530 31.78 -5.06 -10.69
CA THR A 530 31.21 -4.05 -11.58
C THR A 530 30.31 -4.73 -12.61
N THR A 531 29.37 -4.00 -13.23
CA THR A 531 28.56 -4.53 -14.34
C THR A 531 29.42 -5.12 -15.45
N LYS A 532 30.60 -4.55 -15.70
CA LYS A 532 31.56 -5.07 -16.67
C LYS A 532 32.17 -6.41 -16.21
N ASP A 533 32.44 -6.56 -14.92
CA ASP A 533 32.98 -7.82 -14.37
C ASP A 533 31.93 -8.93 -14.41
N LEU A 534 30.66 -8.60 -14.17
CA LEU A 534 29.53 -9.50 -14.38
C LEU A 534 29.48 -9.96 -15.85
N LEU A 535 29.43 -9.00 -16.79
CA LEU A 535 29.39 -9.29 -18.24
C LEU A 535 30.61 -10.10 -18.73
N LEU A 536 31.82 -9.77 -18.29
CA LEU A 536 33.04 -10.47 -18.69
C LEU A 536 33.13 -11.90 -18.14
N ALA A 537 32.45 -12.17 -17.04
CA ALA A 537 32.36 -13.50 -16.46
C ALA A 537 31.33 -14.41 -17.17
N GLY A 538 30.87 -14.02 -18.37
CA GLY A 538 29.80 -14.72 -19.08
C GLY A 538 28.45 -14.57 -18.39
N PHE A 539 28.31 -13.52 -17.58
CA PHE A 539 27.03 -13.08 -17.05
C PHE A 539 26.62 -11.82 -17.78
#